data_AF-A0A381P143-F1
#
_entry.id   AF-A0A381P143-F1
#
_cell.length_a   1.000
_cell.length_b   1.000
_cell.length_c   1.000
_cell.angle_alpha   90.00
_cell.angle_beta   90.00
_cell.angle_gamma   90.00
#
_symmetry.space_group_name_H-M   'P 1'
#
loop_
_entity.id
_entity.type
_entity.pdbx_description
1 polymer ?
#
loop_
_entity_poly.entity_id
_entity_poly.type
_entity_poly.pdbx_seq_one_letter_code
_entity_poly.pdbx_strand_id
1 'polypeptide(L)'
;MVTPELKRLFEERNVEVISVEDGTRVFVEEVTSAGQENPIVLIGNSMVVPGEPEKGMRKWKISRRVNLEESPVFQDHKIGKNPVLPAVHAMAWMVDVCEQELPGFMLSSCENFKVLNGVKFDESLAAEYVLELQEIERLNGNFTDVEVKVSSLSGSESGSKKLPRFHYSTKVRMVQQVPEAPLHDRIDMSNSHNLPGSTFYQDGTLFHGPKFQGIEQVLNIGEQGLTLECCLPEISVAEQGQFTARDFNPFAADLAFQAMLIWAWRFHQSGSLPLKTDLLEHFRNVEPATRFFLSMSVNKSSASTLNANLFLHDEQGLLYTRMWGAEVTLSKSLNALFGKNN
;
A
#
# COMPACT_ATOMS: atom_id res chain seq x y z
N MET A 1 29.01 -32.50 -8.32
CA MET A 1 29.00 -31.95 -9.69
C MET A 1 27.83 -32.54 -10.46
N VAL A 2 27.23 -31.77 -11.37
CA VAL A 2 26.14 -32.22 -12.24
C VAL A 2 26.67 -33.31 -13.18
N THR A 3 26.06 -34.49 -13.20
CA THR A 3 26.46 -35.58 -14.12
C THR A 3 25.91 -35.31 -15.54
N PRO A 4 26.43 -35.98 -16.59
CA PRO A 4 25.90 -35.82 -17.94
C PRO A 4 24.39 -36.12 -18.06
N GLU A 5 23.89 -37.10 -17.31
CA GLU A 5 22.47 -37.47 -17.28
C GLU A 5 21.62 -36.37 -16.64
N LEU A 6 22.12 -35.78 -15.54
CA LEU A 6 21.43 -34.68 -14.85
C LEU A 6 21.49 -33.39 -15.66
N LYS A 7 22.58 -33.14 -16.40
CA LYS A 7 22.71 -32.01 -17.32
C LYS A 7 21.67 -32.08 -18.44
N ARG A 8 21.46 -33.26 -19.04
CA ARG A 8 20.41 -33.47 -20.05
C ARG A 8 19.01 -33.17 -19.49
N LEU A 9 18.73 -33.62 -18.26
CA LEU A 9 17.44 -33.33 -17.60
C LEU A 9 17.21 -31.83 -17.37
N PHE A 10 18.27 -31.07 -17.06
CA PHE A 10 18.19 -29.61 -16.92
C PHE A 10 17.97 -28.92 -18.28
N GLU A 11 18.70 -29.34 -19.31
CA GLU A 11 18.54 -28.84 -20.69
C GLU A 11 17.11 -29.09 -21.22
N GLU A 12 16.54 -30.27 -20.97
CA GLU A 12 15.14 -30.59 -21.32
C GLU A 12 14.12 -29.66 -20.65
N ARG A 13 14.49 -29.03 -19.53
CA ARG A 13 13.64 -28.11 -18.76
C ARG A 13 13.99 -26.64 -18.98
N ASN A 14 14.83 -26.33 -19.98
CA ASN A 14 15.38 -24.99 -20.21
C ASN A 14 16.08 -24.39 -18.96
N VAL A 15 16.65 -25.24 -18.12
CA VAL A 15 17.47 -24.84 -16.98
C VAL A 15 18.93 -24.89 -17.43
N GLU A 16 19.58 -23.73 -17.48
CA GLU A 16 20.97 -23.61 -17.89
C GLU A 16 21.90 -24.03 -16.75
N VAL A 17 22.90 -24.84 -17.06
CA VAL A 17 23.89 -25.31 -16.10
C VAL A 17 25.15 -24.48 -16.29
N ILE A 18 25.58 -23.78 -15.23
CA ILE A 18 26.85 -23.04 -15.23
C ILE A 18 28.01 -23.95 -15.66
N SER A 19 28.87 -23.43 -16.54
CA SER A 19 30.06 -24.16 -16.97
C SER A 19 31.04 -24.33 -15.81
N VAL A 20 31.86 -25.39 -15.84
CA VAL A 20 32.91 -25.58 -14.83
C VAL A 20 33.89 -24.42 -14.83
N GLU A 21 34.20 -23.88 -16.00
CA GLU A 21 35.11 -22.74 -16.18
C GLU A 21 34.56 -21.48 -15.51
N ASP A 22 33.31 -21.12 -15.80
CA ASP A 22 32.67 -19.94 -15.22
C ASP A 22 32.46 -20.09 -13.71
N GLY A 23 32.03 -21.27 -13.26
CA GLY A 23 31.87 -21.56 -11.82
C GLY A 23 33.20 -21.48 -11.07
N THR A 24 34.29 -21.94 -11.68
CA THR A 24 35.65 -21.83 -11.10
C THR A 24 36.09 -20.37 -11.03
N ARG A 25 35.86 -19.59 -12.10
CA ARG A 25 36.20 -18.16 -12.13
C ARG A 25 35.49 -17.40 -11.01
N VAL A 26 34.16 -17.53 -10.91
CA VAL A 26 33.36 -16.83 -9.89
C VAL A 26 33.82 -17.24 -8.48
N PHE A 27 34.04 -18.53 -8.24
CA PHE A 27 34.53 -19.00 -6.95
C PHE A 27 35.90 -18.39 -6.58
N VAL A 28 36.85 -18.34 -7.53
CA VAL A 28 38.18 -17.78 -7.29
C VAL A 28 38.11 -16.27 -7.03
N GLU A 29 37.33 -15.54 -7.82
CA GLU A 29 37.12 -14.10 -7.64
C GLU A 29 36.57 -13.78 -6.25
N GLU A 30 35.55 -14.51 -5.80
CA GLU A 30 34.90 -14.29 -4.50
C GLU A 30 35.81 -14.66 -3.32
N VAL A 31 36.53 -15.79 -3.41
CA VAL A 31 37.42 -16.24 -2.31
C VAL A 31 38.70 -15.41 -2.19
N THR A 32 39.16 -14.79 -3.28
CA THR A 32 40.40 -13.99 -3.28
C THR A 32 40.16 -12.49 -3.10
N SER A 33 38.90 -12.04 -3.11
CA SER A 33 38.54 -10.64 -2.91
C SER A 33 38.80 -10.21 -1.46
N ALA A 34 39.62 -9.19 -1.27
CA ALA A 34 39.92 -8.62 0.04
C ALA A 34 38.74 -7.79 0.57
N GLY A 35 38.41 -7.93 1.86
CA GLY A 35 37.42 -7.07 2.55
C GLY A 35 36.00 -7.64 2.66
N GLN A 36 35.77 -8.90 2.30
CA GLN A 36 34.48 -9.58 2.46
C GLN A 36 34.36 -10.21 3.87
N GLU A 37 33.39 -9.80 4.67
CA GLU A 37 32.97 -10.52 5.89
C GLU A 37 31.74 -11.39 5.55
N ASN A 38 31.93 -12.71 5.50
CA ASN A 38 30.89 -13.73 5.23
C ASN A 38 30.06 -13.54 3.94
N PRO A 39 30.67 -13.58 2.74
CA PRO A 39 29.91 -13.43 1.49
C PRO A 39 28.95 -14.61 1.26
N ILE A 40 27.70 -14.31 0.90
CA ILE A 40 26.74 -15.26 0.33
C ILE A 40 26.55 -14.89 -1.13
N VAL A 41 26.95 -15.79 -2.04
CA VAL A 41 26.89 -15.58 -3.49
C VAL A 41 25.89 -16.56 -4.08
N LEU A 42 24.81 -16.04 -4.67
CA LEU A 42 23.80 -16.83 -5.37
C LEU A 42 24.07 -16.77 -6.87
N ILE A 43 24.34 -17.93 -7.48
CA ILE A 43 24.61 -18.06 -8.92
C ILE A 43 23.51 -18.93 -9.54
N GLY A 44 22.77 -18.37 -10.47
CA GLY A 44 21.73 -19.09 -11.21
C GLY A 44 21.28 -18.29 -12.43
N ASN A 45 20.74 -18.99 -13.42
CA ASN A 45 20.00 -18.34 -14.50
C ASN A 45 18.59 -17.96 -13.99
N SER A 46 17.99 -16.94 -14.59
CA SER A 46 16.58 -16.63 -14.31
C SER A 46 15.72 -17.81 -14.78
N MET A 47 15.07 -18.52 -13.85
CA MET A 47 14.07 -19.55 -14.17
C MET A 47 12.73 -18.94 -14.64
N VAL A 48 12.68 -17.63 -14.83
CA VAL A 48 11.58 -16.98 -15.55
C VAL A 48 11.72 -17.39 -17.00
N VAL A 49 11.03 -18.47 -17.38
CA VAL A 49 10.66 -18.66 -18.78
C VAL A 49 9.92 -17.38 -19.15
N PRO A 50 10.45 -16.53 -20.04
CA PRO A 50 9.66 -15.47 -20.60
C PRO A 50 8.55 -16.22 -21.33
N GLY A 51 7.36 -16.28 -20.74
CA GLY A 51 6.21 -16.76 -21.47
C GLY A 51 6.19 -16.00 -22.78
N GLU A 52 5.97 -16.70 -23.91
CA GLU A 52 5.67 -15.99 -25.15
C GLU A 52 4.65 -14.90 -24.80
N PRO A 53 4.89 -13.63 -25.18
CA PRO A 53 4.00 -12.56 -24.79
C PRO A 53 2.59 -12.96 -25.21
N GLU A 54 1.73 -13.25 -24.23
CA GLU A 54 0.40 -13.78 -24.51
C GLU A 54 -0.27 -12.81 -25.49
N LYS A 55 -0.79 -13.37 -26.59
CA LYS A 55 -1.52 -12.61 -27.59
C LYS A 55 -2.83 -12.15 -26.99
N GLY A 56 -2.83 -10.95 -26.42
CA GLY A 56 -4.01 -10.28 -25.89
C GLY A 56 -3.77 -9.58 -24.56
N MET A 57 -4.76 -8.78 -24.16
CA MET A 57 -4.86 -8.25 -22.82
C MET A 57 -5.55 -9.28 -21.93
N ARG A 58 -4.90 -9.66 -20.83
CA ARG A 58 -5.42 -10.67 -19.91
C ARG A 58 -6.60 -10.11 -19.10
N LYS A 59 -7.54 -11.01 -18.76
CA LYS A 59 -8.59 -10.76 -17.77
C LYS A 59 -8.69 -11.96 -16.83
N TRP A 60 -8.70 -11.70 -15.54
CA TRP A 60 -8.78 -12.76 -14.55
C TRP A 60 -9.56 -12.31 -13.32
N LYS A 61 -9.97 -13.28 -12.52
CA LYS A 61 -10.72 -13.07 -11.29
C LYS A 61 -10.10 -13.87 -10.17
N ILE A 62 -9.98 -13.24 -9.02
CA ILE A 62 -9.48 -13.88 -7.80
C ILE A 62 -10.55 -13.73 -6.73
N SER A 63 -10.95 -14.87 -6.17
CA SER A 63 -11.84 -14.94 -5.02
C SER A 63 -11.00 -15.05 -3.75
N ARG A 64 -11.30 -14.21 -2.76
CA ARG A 64 -10.62 -14.20 -1.46
C ARG A 64 -11.65 -14.15 -0.34
N ARG A 65 -11.43 -14.96 0.69
CA ARG A 65 -12.11 -14.81 1.98
C ARG A 65 -11.31 -13.85 2.85
N VAL A 66 -11.97 -12.85 3.38
CA VAL A 66 -11.37 -11.87 4.30
C VAL A 66 -12.03 -12.08 5.66
N ASN A 67 -11.22 -12.27 6.70
CA ASN A 67 -11.70 -12.41 8.07
C ASN A 67 -10.73 -11.72 9.05
N LEU A 68 -11.23 -11.43 10.25
CA LEU A 68 -10.50 -10.63 11.22
C LEU A 68 -9.49 -11.48 12.01
N GLU A 69 -9.80 -12.76 12.22
CA GLU A 69 -8.96 -13.72 12.93
C GLU A 69 -7.60 -13.90 12.23
N GLU A 70 -7.60 -13.88 10.89
CA GLU A 70 -6.39 -13.96 10.05
C GLU A 70 -5.80 -12.59 9.71
N SER A 71 -6.28 -11.50 10.31
CA SER A 71 -5.72 -10.14 10.15
C SER A 71 -5.95 -9.29 11.40
N PRO A 72 -5.43 -9.73 12.57
CA PRO A 72 -5.77 -9.14 13.87
C PRO A 72 -5.33 -7.68 14.01
N VAL A 73 -4.39 -7.20 13.18
CA VAL A 73 -3.97 -5.79 13.17
C VAL A 73 -5.15 -4.82 12.99
N PHE A 74 -6.21 -5.21 12.27
CA PHE A 74 -7.36 -4.32 12.07
C PHE A 74 -8.19 -4.07 13.32
N GLN A 75 -7.92 -4.79 14.42
CA GLN A 75 -8.45 -4.44 15.73
C GLN A 75 -8.01 -3.03 16.19
N ASP A 76 -6.93 -2.49 15.63
CA ASP A 76 -6.43 -1.15 15.86
C ASP A 76 -6.86 -0.15 14.77
N HIS A 77 -7.72 -0.55 13.83
CA HIS A 77 -8.36 0.36 12.89
C HIS A 77 -9.89 0.20 12.99
N LYS A 78 -10.46 0.79 14.05
CA LYS A 78 -11.87 0.68 14.41
C LYS A 78 -12.61 2.00 14.23
N ILE A 79 -13.75 1.94 13.55
CA ILE A 79 -14.69 3.06 13.48
C ILE A 79 -15.90 2.71 14.33
N GLY A 80 -16.09 3.44 15.43
CA GLY A 80 -17.03 3.07 16.47
C GLY A 80 -16.60 1.77 17.14
N LYS A 81 -17.45 0.74 17.05
CA LYS A 81 -17.15 -0.60 17.62
C LYS A 81 -16.58 -1.58 16.60
N ASN A 82 -16.59 -1.23 15.32
CA ASN A 82 -16.37 -2.18 14.24
C ASN A 82 -14.96 -1.96 13.67
N PRO A 83 -14.12 -3.01 13.62
CA PRO A 83 -12.90 -3.00 12.82
C PRO A 83 -13.25 -2.78 11.35
N VAL A 84 -12.42 -2.03 10.64
CA VAL A 84 -12.61 -1.68 9.24
C VAL A 84 -11.30 -1.85 8.49
N LEU A 85 -11.34 -2.39 7.27
CA LEU A 85 -10.18 -2.44 6.39
C LEU A 85 -9.81 -1.00 5.94
N PRO A 86 -8.61 -0.49 6.23
CA PRO A 86 -8.19 0.83 5.78
C PRO A 86 -8.22 0.93 4.24
N ALA A 87 -8.54 2.12 3.71
CA ALA A 87 -8.63 2.33 2.27
C ALA A 87 -7.31 2.02 1.54
N VAL A 88 -6.18 2.39 2.15
CA VAL A 88 -4.83 2.09 1.63
C VAL A 88 -4.46 0.61 1.72
N HIS A 89 -5.02 -0.15 2.67
CA HIS A 89 -4.85 -1.60 2.72
C HIS A 89 -5.67 -2.29 1.63
N ALA A 90 -6.86 -1.77 1.32
CA ALA A 90 -7.62 -2.23 0.16
C ALA A 90 -6.89 -1.93 -1.16
N MET A 91 -6.23 -0.76 -1.26
CA MET A 91 -5.37 -0.43 -2.40
C MET A 91 -4.17 -1.37 -2.47
N ALA A 92 -3.45 -1.58 -1.36
CA ALA A 92 -2.31 -2.50 -1.30
C ALA A 92 -2.70 -3.93 -1.68
N TRP A 93 -3.89 -4.38 -1.30
CA TRP A 93 -4.41 -5.67 -1.72
C TRP A 93 -4.62 -5.78 -3.24
N MET A 94 -5.10 -4.72 -3.90
CA MET A 94 -5.19 -4.71 -5.36
C MET A 94 -3.81 -4.75 -6.03
N VAL A 95 -2.83 -4.05 -5.45
CA VAL A 95 -1.45 -4.01 -5.93
C VAL A 95 -0.78 -5.37 -5.76
N ASP A 96 -0.86 -5.98 -4.58
CA ASP A 96 -0.28 -7.29 -4.26
C ASP A 96 -0.77 -8.37 -5.23
N VAL A 97 -2.05 -8.32 -5.59
CA VAL A 97 -2.61 -9.24 -6.58
C VAL A 97 -2.06 -8.96 -7.99
N CYS A 98 -1.83 -7.71 -8.36
CA CYS A 98 -1.18 -7.39 -9.64
C CYS A 98 0.27 -7.90 -9.67
N GLU A 99 1.03 -7.73 -8.59
CA GLU A 99 2.43 -8.20 -8.46
C GLU A 99 2.54 -9.72 -8.57
N GLN A 100 1.61 -10.45 -7.95
CA GLN A 100 1.57 -11.91 -8.02
C GLN A 100 1.30 -12.43 -9.45
N GLU A 101 0.50 -11.69 -10.22
CA GLU A 101 0.06 -12.06 -11.58
C GLU A 101 0.99 -11.49 -12.68
N LEU A 102 1.89 -10.59 -12.29
CA LEU A 102 2.90 -9.95 -13.12
C LEU A 102 4.30 -10.10 -12.51
N PRO A 103 4.87 -11.32 -12.47
CA PRO A 103 6.20 -11.53 -11.90
C PRO A 103 7.26 -10.62 -12.54
N GLY A 104 8.06 -9.97 -11.70
CA GLY A 104 9.10 -9.04 -12.15
C GLY A 104 8.61 -7.62 -12.47
N PHE A 105 7.32 -7.33 -12.25
CA PHE A 105 6.80 -5.97 -12.22
C PHE A 105 6.53 -5.53 -10.78
N MET A 106 6.76 -4.24 -10.52
CA MET A 106 6.53 -3.57 -9.24
C MET A 106 5.51 -2.44 -9.42
N LEU A 107 4.88 -2.02 -8.31
CA LEU A 107 4.01 -0.85 -8.31
C LEU A 107 4.76 0.41 -8.78
N SER A 108 4.18 1.13 -9.74
CA SER A 108 4.55 2.52 -10.03
C SER A 108 3.48 3.49 -9.53
N SER A 109 2.22 3.25 -9.90
CA SER A 109 1.13 4.15 -9.52
C SER A 109 -0.25 3.49 -9.45
N CYS A 110 -1.15 4.14 -8.71
CA CYS A 110 -2.57 3.86 -8.67
C CYS A 110 -3.34 5.11 -9.09
N GLU A 111 -4.04 5.05 -10.22
CA GLU A 111 -4.87 6.13 -10.77
C GLU A 111 -6.35 5.90 -10.43
N ASN A 112 -7.05 6.98 -10.11
CA ASN A 112 -8.50 7.00 -9.88
C ASN A 112 -8.98 5.95 -8.86
N PHE A 113 -8.24 5.79 -7.76
CA PHE A 113 -8.66 4.93 -6.67
C PHE A 113 -9.96 5.45 -6.05
N LYS A 114 -10.93 4.57 -5.83
CA LYS A 114 -12.25 4.91 -5.26
C LYS A 114 -12.63 3.95 -4.16
N VAL A 115 -13.18 4.51 -3.09
CA VAL A 115 -13.88 3.80 -2.01
C VAL A 115 -15.38 3.96 -2.26
N LEU A 116 -16.02 2.88 -2.70
CA LEU A 116 -17.47 2.83 -2.96
C LEU A 116 -18.22 2.29 -1.75
N ASN A 117 -17.65 1.29 -1.09
CA ASN A 117 -18.19 0.71 0.13
C ASN A 117 -17.05 0.05 0.93
N GLY A 118 -16.71 0.61 2.10
CA GLY A 118 -15.66 0.06 2.95
C GLY A 118 -15.98 -1.35 3.46
N VAL A 119 -14.95 -2.16 3.65
CA VAL A 119 -15.08 -3.50 4.25
C VAL A 119 -15.04 -3.36 5.78
N LYS A 120 -16.13 -3.74 6.43
CA LYS A 120 -16.28 -3.75 7.89
C LYS A 120 -16.25 -5.19 8.37
N PHE A 121 -15.53 -5.45 9.44
CA PHE A 121 -15.52 -6.75 10.10
C PHE A 121 -16.64 -6.81 11.13
N ASP A 122 -17.88 -6.82 10.63
CA ASP A 122 -19.13 -6.93 11.38
C ASP A 122 -20.08 -7.94 10.70
N GLU A 123 -21.34 -8.00 11.10
CA GLU A 123 -22.35 -8.89 10.51
C GLU A 123 -22.58 -8.67 9.00
N SER A 124 -22.09 -7.57 8.43
CA SER A 124 -22.16 -7.28 6.99
C SER A 124 -20.94 -7.77 6.20
N LEU A 125 -19.94 -8.36 6.85
CA LEU A 125 -18.75 -8.94 6.21
C LEU A 125 -19.19 -10.04 5.22
N ALA A 126 -18.74 -9.93 3.98
CA ALA A 126 -19.10 -10.91 2.95
C ALA A 126 -18.30 -12.20 3.14
N ALA A 127 -18.93 -13.35 2.86
CA ALA A 127 -18.25 -14.64 2.89
C ALA A 127 -17.09 -14.74 1.89
N GLU A 128 -17.19 -14.01 0.77
CA GLU A 128 -16.18 -13.97 -0.28
C GLU A 128 -16.19 -12.61 -0.99
N TYR A 129 -15.00 -12.14 -1.32
CA TYR A 129 -14.76 -10.97 -2.15
C TYR A 129 -14.09 -11.41 -3.46
N VAL A 130 -14.47 -10.76 -4.55
CA VAL A 130 -13.95 -11.02 -5.90
C VAL A 130 -13.18 -9.79 -6.36
N LEU A 131 -11.90 -9.96 -6.68
CA LEU A 131 -11.14 -9.00 -7.45
C LEU A 131 -11.24 -9.37 -8.93
N GLU A 132 -11.69 -8.43 -9.74
CA GLU A 132 -11.65 -8.53 -11.20
C GLU A 132 -10.50 -7.68 -11.71
N LEU A 133 -9.59 -8.29 -12.47
CA LEU A 133 -8.42 -7.65 -13.05
C LEU A 133 -8.51 -7.71 -14.56
N GLN A 134 -8.18 -6.59 -15.21
CA GLN A 134 -8.16 -6.48 -16.65
C GLN A 134 -6.96 -5.63 -17.08
N GLU A 135 -6.03 -6.24 -17.82
CA GLU A 135 -5.04 -5.46 -18.56
C GLU A 135 -5.76 -4.55 -19.57
N ILE A 136 -5.36 -3.29 -19.61
CA ILE A 136 -5.92 -2.30 -20.54
C ILE A 136 -4.86 -1.71 -21.46
N GLU A 137 -3.60 -1.68 -21.03
CA GLU A 137 -2.48 -1.22 -21.81
C GLU A 137 -1.22 -1.99 -21.38
N ARG A 138 -0.35 -2.31 -22.34
CA ARG A 138 0.93 -2.96 -22.06
C ARG A 138 1.95 -2.53 -23.08
N LEU A 139 3.15 -2.20 -22.60
CA LEU A 139 4.35 -2.10 -23.40
C LEU A 139 5.32 -3.18 -22.91
N ASN A 140 5.51 -4.22 -23.73
CA ASN A 140 6.30 -5.39 -23.36
C ASN A 140 7.68 -4.98 -22.81
N GLY A 141 8.02 -5.49 -21.62
CA GLY A 141 9.29 -5.19 -20.96
C GLY A 141 9.40 -3.79 -20.35
N ASN A 142 8.30 -3.03 -20.27
CA ASN A 142 8.31 -1.70 -19.68
C ASN A 142 7.20 -1.54 -18.63
N PHE A 143 5.93 -1.47 -19.06
CA PHE A 143 4.80 -1.29 -18.16
C PHE A 143 3.57 -2.11 -18.57
N THR A 144 2.71 -2.37 -17.58
CA THR A 144 1.36 -2.92 -17.75
C THR A 144 0.38 -2.12 -16.90
N ASP A 145 -0.67 -1.59 -17.53
CA ASP A 145 -1.78 -0.95 -16.83
C ASP A 145 -2.92 -1.94 -16.65
N VAL A 146 -3.41 -2.06 -15.42
CA VAL A 146 -4.45 -3.02 -15.02
C VAL A 146 -5.59 -2.28 -14.34
N GLU A 147 -6.82 -2.39 -14.85
CA GLU A 147 -8.01 -2.02 -14.07
C GLU A 147 -8.30 -3.11 -13.05
N VAL A 148 -8.47 -2.72 -11.79
CA VAL A 148 -8.82 -3.62 -10.68
C VAL A 148 -10.10 -3.16 -10.02
N LYS A 149 -11.04 -4.08 -9.81
CA LYS A 149 -12.31 -3.83 -9.12
C LYS A 149 -12.54 -4.90 -8.05
N VAL A 150 -12.88 -4.47 -6.84
CA VAL A 150 -13.22 -5.36 -5.73
C VAL A 150 -14.72 -5.31 -5.51
N SER A 151 -15.36 -6.47 -5.52
CA SER A 151 -16.80 -6.61 -5.27
C SER A 151 -17.10 -7.80 -4.37
N SER A 152 -18.31 -7.84 -3.81
CA SER A 152 -18.88 -8.99 -3.12
C SER A 152 -20.31 -9.22 -3.60
N LEU A 153 -20.90 -10.37 -3.27
CA LEU A 153 -22.32 -10.61 -3.53
C LEU A 153 -23.15 -10.17 -2.33
N SER A 154 -24.13 -9.29 -2.56
CA SER A 154 -25.11 -8.91 -1.56
C SER A 154 -26.43 -9.68 -1.76
N GLY A 155 -26.95 -10.27 -0.68
CA GLY A 155 -28.25 -10.97 -0.66
C GLY A 155 -28.32 -12.04 0.44
N SER A 156 -29.45 -12.14 1.15
CA SER A 156 -29.69 -13.22 2.11
C SER A 156 -29.81 -14.57 1.40
N GLU A 157 -29.61 -15.66 2.13
CA GLU A 157 -29.83 -17.04 1.65
C GLU A 157 -31.28 -17.36 1.24
N SER A 158 -32.19 -16.37 1.19
CA SER A 158 -33.60 -16.54 0.85
C SER A 158 -34.01 -15.70 -0.37
N GLY A 159 -33.88 -16.29 -1.56
CA GLY A 159 -34.70 -15.99 -2.74
C GLY A 159 -34.53 -14.64 -3.44
N SER A 160 -33.71 -13.72 -2.94
CA SER A 160 -33.39 -12.45 -3.63
C SER A 160 -32.20 -12.63 -4.58
N LYS A 161 -32.29 -12.06 -5.78
CA LYS A 161 -31.21 -12.10 -6.78
C LYS A 161 -29.95 -11.48 -6.16
N LYS A 162 -28.87 -12.24 -6.06
CA LYS A 162 -27.58 -11.74 -5.54
C LYS A 162 -27.07 -10.64 -6.48
N LEU A 163 -27.07 -9.39 -6.02
CA LEU A 163 -26.50 -8.26 -6.78
C LEU A 163 -25.06 -8.01 -6.31
N PRO A 164 -24.15 -7.66 -7.23
CA PRO A 164 -22.79 -7.28 -6.87
C PRO A 164 -22.80 -5.96 -6.08
N ARG A 165 -22.11 -5.97 -4.94
CA ARG A 165 -21.76 -4.78 -4.16
C ARG A 165 -20.33 -4.43 -4.49
N PHE A 166 -20.11 -3.27 -5.10
CA PHE A 166 -18.77 -2.77 -5.37
C PHE A 166 -18.18 -2.09 -4.13
N HIS A 167 -16.94 -2.44 -3.80
CA HIS A 167 -16.23 -1.92 -2.63
C HIS A 167 -15.18 -0.90 -3.03
N TYR A 168 -14.34 -1.26 -3.99
CA TYR A 168 -13.18 -0.46 -4.38
C TYR A 168 -12.86 -0.61 -5.86
N SER A 169 -12.22 0.38 -6.46
CA SER A 169 -11.68 0.28 -7.82
C SER A 169 -10.45 1.16 -7.99
N THR A 170 -9.53 0.77 -8.87
CA THR A 170 -8.38 1.60 -9.28
C THR A 170 -7.88 1.15 -10.64
N LYS A 171 -7.03 1.97 -11.26
CA LYS A 171 -6.12 1.55 -12.33
C LYS A 171 -4.71 1.49 -11.76
N VAL A 172 -4.09 0.31 -11.77
CA VAL A 172 -2.72 0.09 -11.30
C VAL A 172 -1.77 0.12 -12.48
N ARG A 173 -0.70 0.91 -12.40
CA ARG A 173 0.44 0.84 -13.33
C ARG A 173 1.56 0.05 -12.69
N MET A 174 1.92 -1.04 -13.35
CA MET A 174 3.00 -1.94 -12.97
C MET A 174 4.17 -1.71 -13.91
N VAL A 175 5.39 -1.61 -13.39
CA VAL A 175 6.63 -1.35 -14.17
C VAL A 175 7.72 -2.35 -13.83
N GLN A 176 8.61 -2.68 -14.77
CA GLN A 176 9.78 -3.52 -14.47
C GLN A 176 10.91 -2.75 -13.79
N GLN A 177 10.95 -1.43 -13.96
CA GLN A 177 11.91 -0.54 -13.32
C GLN A 177 11.16 0.62 -12.69
N VAL A 178 11.23 0.72 -11.37
CA VAL A 178 10.65 1.85 -10.62
C VAL A 178 11.42 3.12 -11.00
N PRO A 179 10.73 4.22 -11.34
CA PRO A 179 11.40 5.49 -11.62
C PRO A 179 12.15 6.00 -10.39
N GLU A 180 13.22 6.78 -10.61
CA GLU A 180 13.93 7.43 -9.52
C GLU A 180 12.99 8.30 -8.68
N ALA A 181 13.12 8.20 -7.36
CA ALA A 181 12.34 9.00 -6.43
C ALA A 181 12.64 10.50 -6.64
N PRO A 182 11.63 11.33 -6.91
CA PRO A 182 11.84 12.77 -7.02
C PRO A 182 12.05 13.41 -5.64
N LEU A 183 12.73 14.55 -5.62
CA LEU A 183 12.77 15.44 -4.45
C LEU A 183 11.49 16.27 -4.37
N HIS A 184 11.03 16.50 -3.15
CA HIS A 184 9.96 17.44 -2.85
C HIS A 184 10.56 18.77 -2.39
N ASP A 185 10.75 19.69 -3.33
CA ASP A 185 11.55 20.92 -3.12
C ASP A 185 10.88 21.99 -2.23
N ARG A 186 9.65 21.76 -1.74
CA ARG A 186 8.83 22.77 -1.04
C ARG A 186 8.22 22.21 0.24
N ILE A 187 9.08 21.84 1.18
CA ILE A 187 8.69 21.33 2.49
C ILE A 187 8.84 22.43 3.54
N ASP A 188 7.76 22.73 4.26
CA ASP A 188 7.85 23.48 5.50
C ASP A 188 8.20 22.53 6.64
N MET A 189 9.48 22.51 7.02
CA MET A 189 10.01 21.77 8.16
C MET A 189 10.03 22.58 9.46
N SER A 190 9.40 23.77 9.49
CA SER A 190 9.33 24.55 10.72
C SER A 190 8.53 23.81 11.78
N ASN A 191 9.10 23.70 12.99
CA ASN A 191 8.42 23.11 14.14
C ASN A 191 7.74 24.20 14.98
N SER A 192 6.82 24.95 14.36
CA SER A 192 6.19 26.12 14.97
C SER A 192 5.09 25.75 15.96
N HIS A 193 4.51 24.55 15.85
CA HIS A 193 3.41 24.09 16.68
C HIS A 193 3.83 23.05 17.72
N ASN A 194 4.76 22.15 17.38
CA ASN A 194 5.31 21.14 18.30
C ASN A 194 4.20 20.41 19.07
N LEU A 195 3.20 19.86 18.35
CA LEU A 195 2.09 19.15 18.99
C LEU A 195 2.39 17.64 18.98
N PRO A 196 2.44 16.97 20.14
CA PRO A 196 2.64 15.53 20.19
C PRO A 196 1.53 14.77 19.47
N GLY A 197 1.89 13.85 18.58
CA GLY A 197 0.94 13.00 17.86
C GLY A 197 0.04 12.18 18.79
N SER A 198 0.60 11.75 19.93
CA SER A 198 -0.12 11.02 20.99
C SER A 198 -1.38 11.74 21.46
N THR A 199 -1.41 13.08 21.46
CA THR A 199 -2.59 13.85 21.89
C THR A 199 -3.80 13.56 21.00
N PHE A 200 -3.61 13.49 19.68
CA PHE A 200 -4.68 13.25 18.72
C PHE A 200 -5.25 11.82 18.80
N TYR A 201 -4.43 10.84 19.17
CA TYR A 201 -4.89 9.47 19.44
C TYR A 201 -5.62 9.36 20.80
N GLN A 202 -5.22 10.18 21.78
CA GLN A 202 -5.79 10.14 23.13
C GLN A 202 -7.12 10.88 23.23
N ASP A 203 -7.27 12.01 22.53
CA ASP A 203 -8.46 12.88 22.58
C ASP A 203 -9.60 12.43 21.64
N GLY A 204 -9.36 11.40 20.82
CA GLY A 204 -10.35 10.86 19.89
C GLY A 204 -10.43 11.58 18.56
N THR A 205 -9.50 12.51 18.26
CA THR A 205 -9.35 13.08 16.92
C THR A 205 -9.02 11.96 15.92
N LEU A 206 -8.06 11.10 16.26
CA LEU A 206 -7.68 9.90 15.52
C LEU A 206 -8.19 8.66 16.27
N PHE A 207 -8.98 7.81 15.60
CA PHE A 207 -9.54 6.58 16.18
C PHE A 207 -8.56 5.38 16.20
N HIS A 208 -7.35 5.58 15.69
CA HIS A 208 -6.36 4.54 15.43
C HIS A 208 -5.75 4.00 16.73
N GLY A 209 -5.77 2.67 16.88
CA GLY A 209 -5.11 1.93 17.94
C GLY A 209 -3.60 1.77 17.71
N PRO A 210 -2.85 1.23 18.69
CA PRO A 210 -1.39 1.28 18.73
C PRO A 210 -0.66 0.87 17.44
N LYS A 211 -1.14 -0.14 16.72
CA LYS A 211 -0.50 -0.60 15.47
C LYS A 211 -0.59 0.41 14.31
N PHE A 212 -1.48 1.39 14.39
CA PHE A 212 -1.64 2.46 13.40
C PHE A 212 -1.18 3.84 13.92
N GLN A 213 -0.58 3.90 15.12
CA GLN A 213 -0.10 5.14 15.73
C GLN A 213 1.32 5.47 15.27
N GLY A 214 1.43 5.97 14.04
CA GLY A 214 2.72 6.33 13.43
C GLY A 214 3.07 7.81 13.48
N ILE A 215 2.18 8.69 13.96
CA ILE A 215 2.44 10.13 14.04
C ILE A 215 3.11 10.43 15.38
N GLU A 216 4.35 10.89 15.34
CA GLU A 216 5.09 11.31 16.53
C GLU A 216 4.78 12.77 16.88
N GLN A 217 4.70 13.64 15.86
CA GLN A 217 4.53 15.08 16.06
C GLN A 217 3.87 15.77 14.86
N VAL A 218 3.04 16.78 15.12
CA VAL A 218 2.65 17.79 14.14
C VAL A 218 3.62 18.96 14.26
N LEU A 219 4.48 19.16 13.25
CA LEU A 219 5.50 20.20 13.22
C LEU A 219 4.87 21.58 13.00
N ASN A 220 4.02 21.67 11.98
CA ASN A 220 3.24 22.85 11.63
C ASN A 220 1.87 22.45 11.08
N ILE A 221 0.90 23.35 11.24
CA ILE A 221 -0.46 23.20 10.71
C ILE A 221 -1.06 24.58 10.42
N GLY A 222 -1.69 24.73 9.26
CA GLY A 222 -2.32 25.96 8.81
C GLY A 222 -3.40 25.69 7.76
N GLU A 223 -4.10 26.73 7.29
CA GLU A 223 -5.17 26.55 6.29
C GLU A 223 -4.67 25.94 4.97
N GLN A 224 -3.39 26.11 4.65
CA GLN A 224 -2.79 25.57 3.42
C GLN A 224 -2.32 24.12 3.56
N GLY A 225 -2.23 23.56 4.77
CA GLY A 225 -1.59 22.26 4.95
C GLY A 225 -1.08 21.97 6.35
N LEU A 226 -0.29 20.91 6.47
CA LEU A 226 0.45 20.54 7.67
C LEU A 226 1.66 19.68 7.32
N THR A 227 2.61 19.60 8.24
CA THR A 227 3.74 18.66 8.19
C THR A 227 3.81 17.84 9.47
N LEU A 228 3.98 16.52 9.31
CA LEU A 228 4.11 15.55 10.40
C LEU A 228 5.52 14.96 10.43
N GLU A 229 6.01 14.69 11.65
CA GLU A 229 7.08 13.74 11.90
C GLU A 229 6.45 12.39 12.28
N CYS A 230 6.93 11.32 11.64
CA CYS A 230 6.34 10.00 11.71
C CYS A 230 7.40 8.92 11.95
N CYS A 231 7.02 7.89 12.70
CA CYS A 231 7.76 6.66 12.88
C CYS A 231 6.75 5.52 13.11
N LEU A 232 6.77 4.51 12.24
CA LEU A 232 5.82 3.41 12.36
C LEU A 232 6.25 2.40 13.43
N PRO A 233 5.30 1.86 14.21
CA PRO A 233 5.59 0.71 15.06
C PRO A 233 5.94 -0.51 14.21
N GLU A 234 6.73 -1.43 14.77
CA GLU A 234 6.94 -2.74 14.16
C GLU A 234 5.67 -3.59 14.30
N ILE A 235 5.23 -4.18 13.19
CA ILE A 235 4.04 -5.03 13.12
C ILE A 235 4.46 -6.35 12.50
N SER A 236 4.32 -7.43 13.25
CA SER A 236 4.75 -8.75 12.77
C SER A 236 3.90 -9.21 11.58
N VAL A 237 4.49 -10.03 10.70
CA VAL A 237 3.77 -10.64 9.57
C VAL A 237 2.53 -11.41 10.03
N ALA A 238 2.60 -12.06 11.20
CA ALA A 238 1.46 -12.77 11.79
C ALA A 238 0.32 -11.81 12.18
N GLU A 239 0.63 -10.60 12.66
CA GLU A 239 -0.39 -9.60 12.99
C GLU A 239 -1.03 -8.98 11.74
N GLN A 240 -0.22 -8.73 10.70
CA GLN A 240 -0.70 -8.19 9.41
C GLN A 240 -1.56 -9.22 8.66
N GLY A 241 -1.18 -10.50 8.76
CA GLY A 241 -1.93 -11.61 8.23
C GLY A 241 -2.13 -11.54 6.72
N GLN A 242 -3.38 -11.60 6.26
CA GLN A 242 -3.73 -11.62 4.83
C GLN A 242 -3.32 -10.34 4.06
N PHE A 243 -2.97 -9.26 4.76
CA PHE A 243 -2.64 -7.96 4.18
C PHE A 243 -1.19 -7.55 4.50
N THR A 244 -0.28 -8.52 4.44
CA THR A 244 1.15 -8.29 4.68
C THR A 244 1.71 -7.26 3.70
N ALA A 245 2.36 -6.22 4.23
CA ALA A 245 3.08 -5.21 3.46
C ALA A 245 4.25 -5.85 2.69
N ARG A 246 4.37 -5.50 1.41
CA ARG A 246 5.49 -5.91 0.54
C ARG A 246 6.17 -4.67 -0.03
N ASP A 247 6.12 -4.48 -1.34
CA ASP A 247 6.74 -3.36 -2.04
C ASP A 247 5.95 -2.05 -1.88
N PHE A 248 4.77 -2.10 -1.28
CA PHE A 248 4.00 -0.93 -0.86
C PHE A 248 3.59 -1.09 0.61
N ASN A 249 4.06 -0.19 1.48
CA ASN A 249 3.71 -0.18 2.91
C ASN A 249 2.39 0.59 3.16
N PRO A 250 1.24 -0.09 3.38
CA PRO A 250 -0.03 0.58 3.59
C PRO A 250 -0.15 1.26 4.96
N PHE A 251 0.66 0.90 5.96
CA PHE A 251 0.65 1.58 7.25
C PHE A 251 1.23 2.99 7.13
N ALA A 252 2.30 3.16 6.35
CA ALA A 252 2.85 4.48 6.05
C ALA A 252 1.82 5.32 5.28
N ALA A 253 1.23 4.75 4.23
CA ALA A 253 0.23 5.43 3.42
C ALA A 253 -1.03 5.82 4.22
N ASP A 254 -1.39 5.07 5.26
CA ASP A 254 -2.55 5.39 6.11
C ASP A 254 -2.37 6.70 6.87
N LEU A 255 -1.13 7.02 7.27
CA LEU A 255 -0.82 8.30 7.94
C LEU A 255 -1.19 9.51 7.09
N ALA A 256 -1.26 9.37 5.76
CA ALA A 256 -1.76 10.41 4.86
C ALA A 256 -3.23 10.75 5.16
N PHE A 257 -4.08 9.74 5.33
CA PHE A 257 -5.48 9.97 5.69
C PHE A 257 -5.64 10.40 7.16
N GLN A 258 -4.73 9.99 8.05
CA GLN A 258 -4.65 10.55 9.41
C GLN A 258 -4.29 12.04 9.41
N ALA A 259 -3.37 12.48 8.56
CA ALA A 259 -3.04 13.90 8.37
C ALA A 259 -4.27 14.71 7.93
N MET A 260 -5.03 14.19 6.96
CA MET A 260 -6.28 14.81 6.52
C MET A 260 -7.30 14.91 7.67
N LEU A 261 -7.35 13.90 8.55
CA LEU A 261 -8.24 13.88 9.72
C LEU A 261 -7.86 14.96 10.74
N ILE A 262 -6.58 15.10 11.07
CA ILE A 262 -6.07 16.15 11.97
C ILE A 262 -6.46 17.53 11.43
N TRP A 263 -6.25 17.75 10.14
CA TRP A 263 -6.59 19.02 9.49
C TRP A 263 -8.11 19.27 9.50
N ALA A 264 -8.90 18.28 9.10
CA ALA A 264 -10.35 18.36 9.10
C ALA A 264 -10.92 18.67 10.50
N TRP A 265 -10.35 18.06 11.54
CA TRP A 265 -10.72 18.36 12.91
C TRP A 265 -10.41 19.81 13.28
N ARG A 266 -9.19 20.28 12.96
CA ARG A 266 -8.72 21.63 13.30
C ARG A 266 -9.52 22.76 12.66
N PHE A 267 -9.99 22.57 11.41
CA PHE A 267 -10.65 23.61 10.63
C PHE A 267 -12.16 23.42 10.45
N HIS A 268 -12.67 22.18 10.57
CA HIS A 268 -14.09 21.87 10.39
C HIS A 268 -14.75 21.16 11.58
N GLN A 269 -13.98 20.84 12.64
CA GLN A 269 -14.48 20.08 13.82
C GLN A 269 -15.23 18.81 13.42
N SER A 270 -14.77 18.15 12.35
CA SER A 270 -15.44 17.02 11.73
C SER A 270 -14.45 15.89 11.54
N GLY A 271 -14.88 14.68 11.85
CA GLY A 271 -14.23 13.47 11.39
C GLY A 271 -14.32 13.36 9.87
N SER A 272 -13.43 12.55 9.30
CA SER A 272 -13.37 12.33 7.85
C SER A 272 -13.15 10.87 7.49
N LEU A 273 -13.61 10.47 6.30
CA LEU A 273 -13.37 9.15 5.73
C LEU A 273 -12.90 9.24 4.27
N PRO A 274 -11.97 8.39 3.81
CA PRO A 274 -11.52 8.36 2.42
C PRO A 274 -12.64 8.12 1.42
N LEU A 275 -12.64 8.88 0.31
CA LEU A 275 -13.54 8.70 -0.84
C LEU A 275 -12.78 8.26 -2.08
N LYS A 276 -11.70 8.96 -2.42
CA LYS A 276 -10.91 8.69 -3.62
C LYS A 276 -9.51 9.27 -3.55
N THR A 277 -8.63 8.80 -4.43
CA THR A 277 -7.32 9.42 -4.72
C THR A 277 -7.16 9.46 -6.23
N ASP A 278 -6.87 10.65 -6.78
CA ASP A 278 -6.77 10.81 -8.24
C ASP A 278 -5.51 10.12 -8.78
N LEU A 279 -4.37 10.26 -8.09
CA LEU A 279 -3.13 9.56 -8.41
C LEU A 279 -2.31 9.29 -7.13
N LEU A 280 -1.90 8.05 -6.90
CA LEU A 280 -0.83 7.70 -5.98
C LEU A 280 0.37 7.22 -6.79
N GLU A 281 1.56 7.72 -6.50
CA GLU A 281 2.82 7.23 -7.06
C GLU A 281 3.71 6.73 -5.92
N HIS A 282 4.26 5.53 -6.10
CA HIS A 282 5.15 4.88 -5.15
C HIS A 282 6.56 4.77 -5.75
N PHE A 283 7.57 5.11 -4.95
CA PHE A 283 8.97 5.13 -5.40
C PHE A 283 9.86 4.22 -4.55
N ARG A 284 9.60 4.15 -3.25
CA ARG A 284 10.36 3.34 -2.30
C ARG A 284 9.59 3.16 -1.00
N ASN A 285 9.88 2.06 -0.30
CA ASN A 285 9.27 1.75 0.98
C ASN A 285 9.81 2.60 2.13
N VAL A 286 8.94 2.84 3.11
CA VAL A 286 9.34 3.31 4.43
C VAL A 286 9.73 2.08 5.24
N GLU A 287 11.01 1.99 5.61
CA GLU A 287 11.54 0.92 6.46
C GLU A 287 10.97 0.99 7.88
N PRO A 288 10.75 -0.15 8.56
CA PRO A 288 10.31 -0.17 9.95
C PRO A 288 11.22 0.65 10.87
N ALA A 289 10.65 1.25 11.92
CA ALA A 289 11.36 2.06 12.91
C ALA A 289 12.23 3.19 12.34
N THR A 290 11.97 3.61 11.10
CA THR A 290 12.67 4.71 10.45
C THR A 290 11.84 5.98 10.58
N ARG A 291 12.48 7.06 11.00
CA ARG A 291 11.87 8.39 11.01
C ARG A 291 11.67 8.89 9.58
N PHE A 292 10.48 9.39 9.29
CA PHE A 292 10.14 10.04 8.04
C PHE A 292 9.16 11.19 8.28
N PHE A 293 8.83 11.91 7.22
CA PHE A 293 7.95 13.07 7.28
C PHE A 293 6.80 12.94 6.30
N LEU A 294 5.69 13.59 6.64
CA LEU A 294 4.53 13.68 5.79
C LEU A 294 4.09 15.12 5.66
N SER A 295 4.21 15.67 4.45
CA SER A 295 3.73 17.01 4.11
C SER A 295 2.41 16.93 3.37
N MET A 296 1.45 17.78 3.75
CA MET A 296 0.14 17.87 3.12
C MET A 296 -0.12 19.30 2.64
N SER A 297 -0.60 19.44 1.40
CA SER A 297 -1.08 20.70 0.83
C SER A 297 -2.56 20.60 0.51
N VAL A 298 -3.37 21.49 1.07
CA VAL A 298 -4.82 21.54 0.81
C VAL A 298 -5.07 22.17 -0.55
N ASN A 299 -5.81 21.46 -1.41
CA ASN A 299 -6.24 22.00 -2.71
C ASN A 299 -7.54 22.79 -2.56
N LYS A 300 -8.50 22.22 -1.83
CA LYS A 300 -9.80 22.82 -1.51
C LYS A 300 -10.45 22.11 -0.33
N SER A 301 -11.22 22.85 0.46
CA SER A 301 -12.11 22.27 1.47
C SER A 301 -13.49 22.92 1.42
N SER A 302 -14.47 22.22 1.98
CA SER A 302 -15.83 22.68 2.18
C SER A 302 -16.36 22.15 3.51
N ALA A 303 -17.63 22.41 3.83
CA ALA A 303 -18.25 21.85 5.03
C ALA A 303 -18.36 20.31 5.02
N SER A 304 -18.29 19.67 3.85
CA SER A 304 -18.52 18.23 3.68
C SER A 304 -17.40 17.48 2.95
N THR A 305 -16.37 18.17 2.46
CA THR A 305 -15.27 17.54 1.71
C THR A 305 -13.95 18.25 1.96
N LEU A 306 -12.86 17.48 1.92
CA LEU A 306 -11.49 17.98 1.88
C LEU A 306 -10.75 17.26 0.76
N ASN A 307 -10.06 18.02 -0.09
CA ASN A 307 -9.17 17.51 -1.12
C ASN A 307 -7.76 18.08 -0.93
N ALA A 308 -6.75 17.22 -0.92
CA ALA A 308 -5.37 17.58 -0.64
C ALA A 308 -4.37 16.72 -1.44
N ASN A 309 -3.15 17.22 -1.54
CA ASN A 309 -1.99 16.46 -2.00
C ASN A 309 -1.12 16.10 -0.79
N LEU A 310 -0.56 14.89 -0.78
CA LEU A 310 0.20 14.35 0.35
C LEU A 310 1.51 13.77 -0.14
N PHE A 311 2.58 14.01 0.62
CA PHE A 311 3.94 13.66 0.25
C PHE A 311 4.59 13.00 1.45
N LEU A 312 4.91 11.71 1.33
CA LEU A 312 5.72 11.00 2.31
C LEU A 312 7.17 11.09 1.83
N HIS A 313 8.06 11.62 2.66
CA HIS A 313 9.46 11.86 2.30
C HIS A 313 10.41 11.71 3.48
N ASP A 314 11.70 11.60 3.20
CA ASP A 314 12.74 11.70 4.23
C ASP A 314 13.07 13.16 4.57
N GLU A 315 14.06 13.37 5.43
CA GLU A 315 14.47 14.71 5.88
C GLU A 315 15.00 15.60 4.73
N GLN A 316 15.49 15.00 3.64
CA GLN A 316 15.98 15.71 2.45
C GLN A 316 14.86 15.96 1.44
N GLY A 317 13.66 15.46 1.69
CA GLY A 317 12.52 15.57 0.79
C GLY A 317 12.48 14.52 -0.31
N LEU A 318 13.33 13.49 -0.26
CA LEU A 318 13.29 12.40 -1.22
C LEU A 318 12.04 11.55 -0.96
N LEU A 319 11.20 11.39 -1.98
CA LEU A 319 9.88 10.82 -1.81
C LEU A 319 9.90 9.31 -1.59
N TYR A 320 9.03 8.83 -0.70
CA TYR A 320 8.60 7.44 -0.60
C TYR A 320 7.36 7.20 -1.45
N THR A 321 6.37 8.07 -1.28
CA THR A 321 5.06 8.00 -1.94
C THR A 321 4.50 9.42 -2.02
N ARG A 322 3.78 9.73 -3.09
CA ARG A 322 2.96 10.94 -3.18
C ARG A 322 1.54 10.63 -3.63
N MET A 323 0.59 11.38 -3.12
CA MET A 323 -0.82 11.30 -3.47
C MET A 323 -1.31 12.65 -3.98
N TRP A 324 -1.86 12.69 -5.18
CA TRP A 324 -2.51 13.85 -5.76
C TRP A 324 -4.03 13.69 -5.67
N GLY A 325 -4.70 14.76 -5.26
CA GLY A 325 -6.15 14.82 -5.23
C GLY A 325 -6.80 13.77 -4.32
N ALA A 326 -6.16 13.41 -3.20
CA ALA A 326 -6.79 12.59 -2.17
C ALA A 326 -7.99 13.35 -1.59
N GLU A 327 -9.14 12.71 -1.56
CA GLU A 327 -10.41 13.30 -1.15
C GLU A 327 -11.04 12.49 -0.02
N VAL A 328 -11.48 13.20 1.02
CA VAL A 328 -12.22 12.66 2.15
C VAL A 328 -13.57 13.37 2.28
N THR A 329 -14.59 12.64 2.75
CA THR A 329 -15.84 13.23 3.22
C THR A 329 -15.64 13.77 4.63
N LEU A 330 -16.27 14.89 4.97
CA LEU A 330 -16.28 15.48 6.31
C LEU A 330 -17.68 15.37 6.89
N SER A 331 -17.78 14.89 8.13
CA SER A 331 -19.07 14.89 8.84
C SER A 331 -18.89 14.93 10.35
N LYS A 332 -19.62 15.82 11.02
CA LYS A 332 -19.73 15.87 12.47
C LYS A 332 -20.34 14.60 13.07
N SER A 333 -21.15 13.86 12.31
CA SER A 333 -21.71 12.59 12.77
C SER A 333 -20.64 11.52 13.00
N LEU A 334 -19.47 11.63 12.33
CA LEU A 334 -18.36 10.71 12.52
C LEU A 334 -17.66 10.91 13.86
N ASN A 335 -17.74 12.10 14.46
CA ASN A 335 -17.06 12.42 15.72
C ASN A 335 -17.49 11.45 16.84
N ALA A 336 -18.77 11.07 16.87
CA ALA A 336 -19.30 10.11 17.83
C ALA A 336 -18.76 8.67 17.63
N LEU A 337 -18.19 8.37 16.47
CA LEU A 337 -17.60 7.08 16.14
C LEU A 337 -16.08 7.03 16.38
N PHE A 338 -15.39 8.17 16.40
CA PHE A 338 -13.94 8.23 16.59
C PHE A 338 -13.52 8.42 18.04
N GLY A 339 -14.44 8.94 18.87
CA GLY A 339 -14.22 9.07 20.31
C GLY A 339 -14.17 7.72 21.03
N LYS A 340 -13.42 7.67 22.13
CA LYS A 340 -13.52 6.57 23.10
C LYS A 340 -14.93 6.58 23.68
N ASN A 341 -15.67 5.48 23.48
CA ASN A 341 -16.74 5.16 24.41
C ASN A 341 -16.07 5.00 25.79
N ASN A 342 -16.39 5.88 26.74
CA ASN A 342 -16.07 5.66 28.15
C ASN A 342 -16.66 4.32 28.62
#